data_AF-N1QW25-F1
#
_entry.id   AF-N1QW25-F1
#
_cell.length_a   1.000
_cell.length_b   1.000
_cell.length_c   1.000
_cell.angle_alpha   90.00
_cell.angle_beta   90.00
_cell.angle_gamma   90.00
#
_symmetry.space_group_name_H-M   'P 1'
#
loop_
_entity.id
_entity.type
_entity.pdbx_description
1 polymer ?
#
loop_
_entity_poly.entity_id
_entity_poly.type
_entity_poly.pdbx_seq_one_letter_code
_entity_poly.pdbx_strand_id
1 'polypeptide(L)'
;MVELDEMKRRLKEMEEEAAALRDMQAKVAKEMQGGDANASTAEAKEQVDARSVYVGNVDYACTPEEVQQHFQACGTVNRVTILTDKFGQPKGFAYVEFLEQEAVQEALNLNESELHGRQIKVSPKRTNVPGMKQRPPRGFNPYHAYPYRSYGAPYFPPYGYGRVPRFRRLTRYRPYF
;
A
#
# COMPACT_ATOMS: atom_id res chain seq x y z
N MET A 1 -57.94 -4.22 -39.72
CA MET A 1 -57.24 -5.52 -39.52
C MET A 1 -55.77 -5.42 -39.88
N VAL A 2 -55.39 -4.78 -41.00
CA VAL A 2 -53.98 -4.67 -41.45
C VAL A 2 -53.05 -3.95 -40.46
N GLU A 3 -53.51 -2.89 -39.81
CA GLU A 3 -52.69 -2.09 -38.86
C GLU A 3 -52.32 -2.86 -37.57
N LEU A 4 -53.15 -3.80 -37.13
CA LEU A 4 -52.87 -4.63 -35.95
C LEU A 4 -51.79 -5.68 -36.26
N ASP A 5 -51.71 -6.15 -37.51
CA ASP A 5 -50.72 -7.13 -37.93
C ASP A 5 -49.35 -6.49 -38.13
N GLU A 6 -49.30 -5.25 -38.60
CA GLU A 6 -48.07 -4.46 -38.66
C GLU A 6 -47.51 -4.13 -37.27
N MET A 7 -48.37 -3.80 -36.30
CA MET A 7 -47.95 -3.53 -34.93
C MET A 7 -47.45 -4.80 -34.23
N LYS A 8 -48.10 -5.95 -34.46
CA LYS A 8 -47.64 -7.26 -33.97
C LYS A 8 -46.30 -7.66 -34.58
N ARG A 9 -46.05 -7.34 -35.85
CA ARG A 9 -44.77 -7.61 -36.51
C ARG A 9 -43.63 -6.81 -35.89
N ARG A 10 -43.84 -5.51 -35.62
CA ARG A 10 -42.85 -4.67 -34.93
C ARG A 10 -42.59 -5.09 -33.50
N LEU A 11 -43.63 -5.50 -32.75
CA LEU A 11 -43.46 -6.03 -31.40
C LEU A 11 -42.64 -7.33 -31.40
N LYS A 12 -42.89 -8.21 -32.37
CA LYS A 12 -42.13 -9.45 -32.52
C LYS A 12 -40.66 -9.19 -32.87
N GLU A 13 -40.40 -8.23 -33.76
CA GLU A 13 -39.04 -7.80 -34.11
C GLU A 13 -38.32 -7.20 -32.88
N MET A 14 -39.00 -6.37 -32.08
CA MET A 14 -38.44 -5.82 -30.83
C MET A 14 -38.22 -6.88 -29.74
N GLU A 15 -39.10 -7.87 -29.62
CA GLU A 15 -38.93 -8.98 -28.67
C GLU A 15 -37.76 -9.88 -29.06
N GLU A 16 -37.56 -10.14 -30.35
CA GLU A 16 -36.42 -10.89 -30.88
C GLU A 16 -35.11 -10.12 -30.69
N GLU A 17 -35.10 -8.81 -30.90
CA GLU A 17 -33.95 -7.94 -30.62
C GLU A 17 -33.63 -7.88 -29.11
N ALA A 18 -34.66 -7.80 -28.26
CA ALA A 18 -34.49 -7.79 -26.80
C ALA A 18 -33.98 -9.13 -26.26
N ALA A 19 -34.43 -10.25 -26.83
CA ALA A 19 -33.93 -11.58 -26.50
C ALA A 19 -32.45 -11.74 -26.91
N ALA A 20 -32.10 -11.29 -28.12
CA ALA A 20 -30.71 -11.31 -28.59
C ALA A 20 -29.78 -10.43 -27.73
N LEU A 21 -30.25 -9.24 -27.31
CA LEU A 21 -29.54 -8.36 -26.38
C LEU A 21 -29.38 -9.01 -25.00
N ARG A 22 -30.39 -9.72 -24.49
CA ARG A 22 -30.31 -10.41 -23.20
C ARG A 22 -29.32 -11.57 -23.23
N ASP A 23 -29.29 -12.32 -24.32
CA ASP A 23 -28.30 -13.39 -24.53
C ASP A 23 -26.89 -12.84 -24.68
N MET A 24 -26.73 -11.67 -25.32
CA MET A 24 -25.45 -10.98 -25.41
C MET A 24 -25.00 -10.48 -24.03
N GLN A 25 -25.90 -9.86 -23.25
CA GLN A 25 -25.62 -9.40 -21.89
C GLN A 25 -25.32 -10.58 -20.93
N ALA A 26 -26.01 -11.71 -21.08
CA ALA A 26 -25.75 -12.92 -20.29
C ALA A 26 -24.40 -13.56 -20.65
N LYS A 27 -23.98 -13.52 -21.92
CA LYS A 27 -22.65 -13.98 -22.34
C LYS A 27 -21.55 -13.05 -21.81
N VAL A 28 -21.73 -11.73 -21.91
CA VAL A 28 -20.79 -10.75 -21.34
C VAL A 28 -20.68 -10.90 -19.83
N ALA A 29 -21.80 -11.07 -19.10
CA ALA A 29 -21.78 -11.32 -17.66
C ALA A 29 -21.07 -12.63 -17.30
N LYS A 30 -21.26 -13.69 -18.11
CA LYS A 30 -20.62 -14.99 -17.89
C LYS A 30 -19.13 -14.98 -18.23
N GLU A 31 -18.71 -14.22 -19.23
CA GLU A 31 -17.30 -13.99 -19.56
C GLU A 31 -16.63 -13.08 -18.51
N MET A 32 -17.35 -12.13 -17.94
CA MET A 32 -16.88 -11.32 -16.79
C MET A 32 -16.80 -12.11 -15.48
N GLN A 33 -17.59 -13.18 -15.32
CA GLN A 33 -17.62 -14.00 -14.10
C GLN A 33 -16.76 -15.28 -14.19
N GLY A 34 -16.18 -15.57 -15.35
CA GLY A 34 -15.40 -16.78 -15.64
C GLY A 34 -13.88 -16.62 -15.68
N GLY A 35 -13.34 -15.47 -15.27
CA GLY A 35 -11.90 -15.26 -15.15
C GLY A 35 -11.39 -15.67 -13.77
N ASP A 36 -10.37 -16.52 -13.72
CA ASP A 36 -9.67 -16.95 -12.50
C ASP A 36 -9.69 -15.90 -11.38
N ALA A 37 -10.45 -16.16 -10.31
CA ALA A 37 -10.63 -15.29 -9.15
C ALA A 37 -9.32 -14.98 -8.38
N ASN A 38 -8.18 -15.50 -8.84
CA ASN A 38 -6.87 -15.26 -8.24
C ASN A 38 -5.90 -14.47 -9.14
N ALA A 39 -6.08 -14.45 -10.47
CA ALA A 39 -5.17 -13.73 -11.38
C ALA A 39 -5.68 -12.31 -11.69
N SER A 40 -6.98 -12.17 -11.97
CA SER A 40 -7.64 -10.86 -12.08
C SER A 40 -7.56 -10.08 -10.77
N THR A 41 -7.51 -10.77 -9.63
CA THR A 41 -7.40 -10.10 -8.33
C THR A 41 -6.00 -9.57 -8.06
N ALA A 42 -4.93 -10.09 -8.66
CA ALA A 42 -3.59 -9.55 -8.42
C ALA A 42 -3.45 -8.15 -9.05
N GLU A 43 -3.76 -8.01 -10.34
CA GLU A 43 -3.71 -6.72 -11.04
C GLU A 43 -4.75 -5.73 -10.50
N ALA A 44 -5.96 -6.20 -10.18
CA ALA A 44 -6.96 -5.35 -9.54
C ALA A 44 -6.54 -4.92 -8.12
N LYS A 45 -5.93 -5.81 -7.32
CA LYS A 45 -5.36 -5.44 -6.01
C LYS A 45 -4.21 -4.46 -6.17
N GLU A 46 -3.36 -4.60 -7.18
CA GLU A 46 -2.29 -3.64 -7.46
C GLU A 46 -2.85 -2.28 -7.84
N GLN A 47 -3.91 -2.21 -8.65
CA GLN A 47 -4.59 -0.95 -8.99
C GLN A 47 -5.31 -0.33 -7.78
N VAL A 48 -5.88 -1.14 -6.89
CA VAL A 48 -6.46 -0.66 -5.62
C VAL A 48 -5.34 -0.18 -4.70
N ASP A 49 -4.25 -0.92 -4.60
CA ASP A 49 -3.09 -0.57 -3.77
C ASP A 49 -2.42 0.72 -4.26
N ALA A 50 -2.34 0.93 -5.58
CA ALA A 50 -1.85 2.16 -6.19
C ALA A 50 -2.76 3.37 -5.88
N ARG A 51 -4.06 3.14 -5.67
CA ARG A 51 -5.05 4.15 -5.23
C ARG A 51 -5.20 4.21 -3.72
N SER A 52 -4.34 3.54 -2.98
CA SER A 52 -4.44 3.44 -1.53
C SER A 52 -3.30 4.14 -0.83
N VAL A 53 -3.60 4.63 0.36
CA VAL A 53 -2.67 5.35 1.22
C VAL A 53 -2.53 4.62 2.56
N TYR A 54 -1.30 4.57 3.04
CA TYR A 54 -0.97 4.17 4.39
C TYR A 54 -0.97 5.39 5.31
N VAL A 55 -1.73 5.29 6.39
CA VAL A 55 -1.80 6.30 7.45
C VAL A 55 -1.26 5.70 8.73
N GLY A 56 -0.19 6.29 9.27
CA GLY A 56 0.43 5.88 10.51
C GLY A 56 0.34 6.93 11.60
N ASN A 57 0.62 6.48 12.83
CA ASN A 57 0.46 7.28 14.04
C ASN A 57 -0.97 7.78 14.27
N VAL A 58 -1.96 7.01 13.80
CA VAL A 58 -3.38 7.26 14.06
C VAL A 58 -3.66 7.01 15.54
N ASP A 59 -4.51 7.82 16.16
CA ASP A 59 -4.86 7.63 17.56
C ASP A 59 -5.66 6.34 17.78
N TYR A 60 -5.56 5.78 18.99
CA TYR A 60 -6.24 4.54 19.35
C TYR A 60 -7.75 4.72 19.54
N ALA A 61 -8.21 5.94 19.85
CA ALA A 61 -9.62 6.26 19.96
C ALA A 61 -10.23 6.68 18.61
N CYS A 62 -9.43 6.88 17.56
CA CYS A 62 -9.93 7.31 16.26
C CYS A 62 -10.88 6.28 15.65
N THR A 63 -12.04 6.77 15.24
CA THR A 63 -13.02 6.00 14.48
C THR A 63 -12.69 6.01 13.00
N PRO A 64 -13.11 4.99 12.22
CA PRO A 64 -12.92 5.00 10.77
C PRO A 64 -13.65 6.17 10.10
N GLU A 65 -14.74 6.65 10.69
CA GLU A 65 -15.51 7.81 10.21
C GLU A 65 -14.71 9.10 10.28
N GLU A 66 -13.97 9.34 11.37
CA GLU A 66 -13.09 10.51 11.49
C GLU A 66 -11.96 10.49 10.47
N VAL A 67 -11.34 9.32 10.27
CA VAL A 67 -10.30 9.16 9.25
C VAL A 67 -10.89 9.43 7.87
N GLN A 68 -12.09 8.92 7.59
CA GLN A 68 -12.78 9.19 6.34
C GLN A 68 -13.05 10.68 6.14
N GLN A 69 -13.59 11.38 7.14
CA GLN A 69 -13.89 12.81 7.07
C GLN A 69 -12.65 13.65 6.81
N HIS A 70 -11.52 13.31 7.43
CA HIS A 70 -10.26 14.03 7.24
C HIS A 70 -9.72 13.91 5.82
N PHE A 71 -9.78 12.71 5.25
CA PHE A 71 -9.32 12.45 3.88
C PHE A 71 -10.38 12.78 2.80
N GLN A 72 -11.61 13.08 3.20
CA GLN A 72 -12.68 13.45 2.27
C GLN A 72 -12.42 14.79 1.58
N ALA A 73 -11.62 15.68 2.19
CA ALA A 73 -11.19 16.92 1.58
C ALA A 73 -10.23 16.71 0.39
N CYS A 74 -9.51 15.58 0.35
CA CYS A 74 -8.57 15.23 -0.72
C CYS A 74 -9.20 14.39 -1.84
N GLY A 75 -10.38 13.82 -1.59
CA GLY A 75 -11.06 13.00 -2.58
C GLY A 75 -12.08 12.02 -2.01
N THR A 76 -12.71 11.29 -2.92
CA THR A 76 -13.74 10.30 -2.59
C THR A 76 -13.11 9.01 -2.07
N VAL A 77 -13.33 8.73 -0.79
CA VAL A 77 -12.89 7.52 -0.10
C VAL A 77 -13.83 6.36 -0.45
N ASN A 78 -13.27 5.25 -0.91
CA ASN A 78 -13.98 4.00 -1.18
C ASN A 78 -14.07 3.14 0.09
N ARG A 79 -12.94 2.94 0.77
CA ARG A 79 -12.87 2.09 1.97
C ARG A 79 -11.80 2.56 2.94
N VAL A 80 -12.10 2.49 4.24
CA VAL A 80 -11.13 2.68 5.33
C VAL A 80 -10.98 1.38 6.10
N THR A 81 -9.74 0.96 6.34
CA THR A 81 -9.42 -0.24 7.12
C THR A 81 -8.42 0.10 8.21
N ILE A 82 -8.85 0.08 9.47
CA ILE A 82 -7.98 0.25 10.64
C ILE A 82 -7.42 -1.11 11.04
N LEU A 83 -6.09 -1.22 11.14
CA LEU A 83 -5.45 -2.47 11.52
C LEU A 83 -5.44 -2.61 13.05
N THR A 84 -6.15 -3.63 13.54
CA THR A 84 -6.15 -4.02 14.95
C THR A 84 -5.19 -5.19 15.20
N ASP A 85 -4.62 -5.25 16.39
CA ASP A 85 -3.87 -6.41 16.86
C ASP A 85 -4.81 -7.59 17.18
N LYS A 86 -4.24 -8.76 17.44
CA LYS A 86 -4.97 -10.00 17.77
C LYS A 86 -5.82 -9.86 19.04
N PHE A 87 -5.41 -8.96 19.94
CA PHE A 87 -6.14 -8.63 21.17
C PHE A 87 -7.22 -7.56 20.98
N GLY A 88 -7.51 -7.16 19.73
CA GLY A 88 -8.52 -6.16 19.39
C GLY A 88 -8.09 -4.72 19.62
N GLN A 89 -6.88 -4.48 20.13
CA GLN A 89 -6.35 -3.12 20.31
C GLN A 89 -5.91 -2.55 18.94
N PRO A 90 -6.30 -1.32 18.59
CA PRO A 90 -5.84 -0.69 17.36
C PRO A 90 -4.33 -0.54 17.37
N LYS A 91 -3.66 -0.77 16.24
CA LYS A 91 -2.19 -0.67 16.15
C LYS A 91 -1.71 0.77 15.87
N GLY A 92 -2.64 1.70 15.65
CA GLY A 92 -2.36 3.06 15.21
C GLY A 92 -2.01 3.18 13.72
N PHE A 93 -2.48 2.21 12.92
CA PHE A 93 -2.31 2.20 11.47
C PHE A 93 -3.64 2.01 10.76
N ALA A 94 -3.84 2.74 9.68
CA ALA A 94 -4.99 2.62 8.81
C ALA A 94 -4.57 2.60 7.33
N TYR A 95 -5.39 1.96 6.51
CA TYR A 95 -5.33 2.02 5.06
C TYR A 95 -6.58 2.71 4.55
N VAL A 96 -6.39 3.69 3.67
CA VAL A 96 -7.47 4.41 3.01
C VAL A 96 -7.39 4.12 1.53
N GLU A 97 -8.46 3.57 0.96
CA GLU A 97 -8.60 3.28 -0.46
C GLU A 97 -9.44 4.38 -1.09
N PHE A 98 -8.90 5.06 -2.10
CA PHE A 98 -9.60 6.09 -2.85
C PHE A 98 -10.18 5.55 -4.16
N LEU A 99 -11.16 6.25 -4.72
CA LEU A 99 -11.66 5.95 -6.08
C LEU A 99 -10.65 6.38 -7.14
N GLU A 100 -10.05 7.56 -6.96
CA GLU A 100 -9.13 8.19 -7.90
C GLU A 100 -7.67 8.11 -7.43
N GLN A 101 -6.73 8.05 -8.38
CA GLN A 101 -5.29 8.10 -8.08
C GLN A 101 -4.83 9.51 -7.70
N GLU A 102 -5.50 10.55 -8.17
CA GLU A 102 -5.15 11.94 -7.87
C GLU A 102 -5.33 12.25 -6.37
N ALA A 103 -6.36 11.67 -5.75
CA ALA A 103 -6.64 11.79 -4.31
C ALA A 103 -5.47 11.27 -3.45
N VAL A 104 -4.68 10.30 -3.95
CA VAL A 104 -3.47 9.82 -3.26
C VAL A 104 -2.42 10.91 -3.17
N GLN A 105 -2.23 11.70 -4.24
CA GLN A 105 -1.25 12.78 -4.25
C GLN A 105 -1.67 13.91 -3.31
N GLU A 106 -2.96 14.25 -3.28
CA GLU A 106 -3.50 15.22 -2.34
C GLU A 106 -3.38 14.76 -0.89
N ALA A 107 -3.68 13.48 -0.61
CA ALA A 107 -3.52 12.91 0.71
C ALA A 107 -2.05 12.94 1.19
N LEU A 108 -1.07 12.79 0.29
CA LEU A 108 0.35 12.93 0.62
C LEU A 108 0.72 14.36 1.01
N ASN A 109 0.02 15.38 0.48
CA ASN A 109 0.21 16.77 0.88
C ASN A 109 -0.31 17.02 2.31
N LEU A 110 -1.29 16.25 2.78
CA LEU A 110 -1.77 16.27 4.17
C LEU A 110 -0.91 15.45 5.16
N ASN A 111 0.30 15.06 4.75
CA ASN A 111 1.25 14.45 5.68
C ASN A 111 1.54 15.40 6.85
N GLU A 112 1.63 14.87 8.07
CA GLU A 112 1.86 15.61 9.33
C GLU A 112 0.68 16.48 9.81
N SER A 113 -0.50 16.31 9.20
CA SER A 113 -1.74 16.91 9.72
C SER A 113 -2.14 16.35 11.09
N GLU A 114 -2.84 17.16 11.88
CA GLU A 114 -3.29 16.76 13.21
C GLU A 114 -4.64 16.05 13.16
N LEU A 115 -4.68 14.80 13.66
CA LEU A 115 -5.89 14.05 13.93
C LEU A 115 -5.94 13.67 15.41
N HIS A 116 -7.03 14.04 16.09
CA HIS A 116 -7.24 13.72 17.51
C HIS A 116 -6.07 14.16 18.43
N GLY A 117 -5.42 15.28 18.09
CA GLY A 117 -4.27 15.82 18.83
C GLY A 117 -2.94 15.09 18.57
N ARG A 118 -2.87 14.23 17.54
CA ARG A 118 -1.64 13.58 17.09
C ARG A 118 -1.37 13.88 15.63
N GLN A 119 -0.11 14.09 15.28
CA GLN A 119 0.30 14.25 13.88
C GLN A 119 0.34 12.90 13.19
N ILE A 120 -0.38 12.77 12.09
CA ILE A 120 -0.41 11.54 11.29
C ILE A 120 0.72 11.52 10.28
N LYS A 121 1.19 10.32 9.97
CA LYS A 121 2.14 10.09 8.90
C LYS A 121 1.44 9.46 7.71
N VAL A 122 1.48 10.13 6.57
CA VAL A 122 0.85 9.66 5.35
C VAL A 122 1.92 9.19 4.36
N SER A 123 1.74 8.02 3.76
CA SER A 123 2.65 7.47 2.74
C SER A 123 1.88 6.62 1.74
N PRO A 124 2.32 6.49 0.49
CA PRO A 124 1.62 5.64 -0.48
C PRO A 124 1.65 4.18 -0.02
N LYS A 125 0.55 3.44 -0.21
CA LYS A 125 0.51 2.01 0.12
C LYS A 125 1.47 1.27 -0.80
N ARG A 126 2.32 0.43 -0.19
CA ARG A 126 3.25 -0.43 -0.95
C ARG A 126 2.56 -1.74 -1.28
N THR A 127 2.55 -2.12 -2.55
CA THR A 127 2.11 -3.45 -2.98
C THR A 127 3.00 -4.52 -2.33
N ASN A 128 2.38 -5.53 -1.73
CA ASN A 128 3.12 -6.62 -1.10
C ASN A 128 3.54 -7.63 -2.15
N VAL A 129 4.69 -7.39 -2.80
CA VAL A 129 5.31 -8.37 -3.71
C VAL A 129 5.85 -9.54 -2.87
N PRO A 130 5.32 -10.78 -3.05
CA PRO A 130 5.81 -11.94 -2.32
C PRO A 130 7.30 -12.16 -2.59
N GLY A 131 8.11 -12.31 -1.53
CA GLY A 131 9.56 -12.50 -1.63
C GLY A 131 10.41 -11.23 -1.42
N MET A 132 9.81 -10.04 -1.38
CA MET A 132 10.52 -8.77 -1.15
C MET A 132 10.85 -8.50 0.33
N LYS A 133 10.96 -9.54 1.17
CA LYS A 133 11.63 -9.43 2.48
C LYS A 133 13.13 -9.40 2.23
N GLN A 134 13.61 -8.31 1.64
CA GLN A 134 15.03 -8.01 1.51
C GLN A 134 15.63 -7.73 2.88
N ARG A 135 15.77 -8.77 3.71
CA ARG A 135 17.00 -8.84 4.48
C ARG A 135 18.05 -9.25 3.46
N PRO A 136 19.03 -8.40 3.13
CA PRO A 136 20.21 -8.93 2.45
C PRO A 136 20.66 -10.13 3.29
N PRO A 137 21.00 -11.28 2.68
CA PRO A 137 21.62 -12.35 3.45
C PRO A 137 22.74 -11.67 4.24
N ARG A 138 22.73 -11.80 5.58
CA ARG A 138 23.79 -11.25 6.42
C ARG A 138 25.07 -11.68 5.74
N GLY A 139 25.78 -10.73 5.14
CA GLY A 139 26.92 -11.02 4.29
C GLY A 139 27.84 -11.95 5.08
N PHE A 140 28.31 -13.02 4.41
CA PHE A 140 29.31 -13.91 4.98
C PHE A 140 30.42 -13.04 5.56
N ASN A 141 30.53 -12.98 6.89
CA ASN A 141 31.54 -12.17 7.55
C ASN A 141 32.86 -12.93 7.39
N PRO A 142 33.79 -12.51 6.51
CA PRO A 142 35.04 -13.25 6.30
C PRO A 142 35.89 -13.31 7.57
N TYR A 143 35.60 -12.49 8.58
CA TYR A 143 36.21 -12.51 9.91
C TYR A 143 35.66 -13.59 10.87
N HIS A 144 34.65 -14.37 10.48
CA HIS A 144 34.17 -15.53 11.24
C HIS A 144 34.43 -16.87 10.53
N ALA A 145 35.15 -16.83 9.40
CA ALA A 145 35.50 -18.01 8.62
C ALA A 145 36.83 -18.67 9.02
N TYR A 146 37.47 -18.20 10.10
CA TYR A 146 38.65 -18.87 10.64
C TYR A 146 38.20 -19.81 11.75
N PRO A 147 38.08 -21.13 11.49
CA PRO A 147 37.99 -22.08 12.58
C PRO A 147 39.23 -21.89 13.44
N TYR A 148 39.03 -21.88 14.74
CA TYR A 148 40.05 -21.81 15.78
C TYR A 148 41.20 -22.80 15.48
N ARG A 149 42.20 -22.34 14.72
CA ARG A 149 43.50 -22.99 14.63
C ARG A 149 44.30 -22.46 15.79
N SER A 150 44.17 -23.19 16.90
CA SER A 150 45.05 -23.14 18.05
C SER A 150 46.51 -23.24 17.62
N TYR A 151 47.21 -22.13 17.39
CA TYR A 151 48.68 -22.02 17.54
C TYR A 151 49.07 -20.54 17.66
N GLY A 152 49.63 -20.19 18.83
CA GLY A 152 50.59 -19.10 18.98
C GLY A 152 50.03 -17.67 19.01
N ALA A 153 49.95 -17.09 20.20
CA ALA A 153 49.81 -15.65 20.37
C ALA A 153 51.00 -14.91 19.67
N PRO A 154 50.76 -13.94 18.78
CA PRO A 154 51.83 -13.09 18.28
C PRO A 154 52.10 -11.96 19.27
N TYR A 155 53.28 -12.03 19.87
CA TYR A 155 53.97 -11.03 20.65
C TYR A 155 53.88 -9.64 19.99
N PHE A 156 53.25 -8.68 20.68
CA PHE A 156 53.26 -7.26 20.28
C PHE A 156 54.63 -6.66 20.69
N PRO A 157 55.50 -6.22 19.77
CA PRO A 157 56.69 -5.46 20.16
C PRO A 157 56.26 -4.09 20.68
N PRO A 158 56.77 -3.64 21.84
CA PRO A 158 56.53 -2.29 22.31
C PRO A 158 57.35 -1.32 21.44
N TYR A 159 56.75 -0.16 21.13
CA TYR A 159 57.33 0.99 20.41
C TYR A 159 57.27 0.94 18.87
N GLY A 160 56.17 1.48 18.32
CA GLY A 160 56.01 1.83 16.91
C GLY A 160 55.00 2.97 16.74
N TYR A 161 55.52 4.16 16.45
CA TYR A 161 54.83 5.44 16.30
C TYR A 161 53.53 5.43 15.46
N GLY A 162 52.49 6.13 15.96
CA GLY A 162 51.64 6.99 15.11
C GLY A 162 50.34 6.42 14.50
N ARG A 163 49.31 6.19 15.33
CA ARG A 163 47.89 6.29 14.92
C ARG A 163 47.05 6.85 16.09
N VAL A 164 46.88 8.17 16.13
CA VAL A 164 45.92 8.79 17.06
C VAL A 164 44.48 8.35 16.71
N PRO A 165 43.63 7.99 17.69
CA PRO A 165 42.22 7.72 17.44
C PRO A 165 41.55 8.98 16.90
N ARG A 166 40.86 8.88 15.75
CA ARG A 166 40.07 9.99 15.21
C ARG A 166 38.93 10.32 16.19
N PHE A 167 39.15 11.34 17.00
CA PHE A 167 38.13 11.96 17.83
C PHE A 167 36.95 12.39 16.95
N ARG A 168 35.78 11.90 17.34
CA ARG A 168 34.44 12.25 16.87
C ARG A 168 34.29 13.77 16.91
N ARG A 169 34.24 14.46 15.76
CA ARG A 169 34.00 15.91 15.73
C ARG A 169 32.56 16.21 16.12
N LEU A 170 32.44 17.01 17.18
CA LEU A 170 31.24 17.63 17.72
C LEU A 170 30.71 18.72 16.76
N THR A 171 29.39 18.74 16.62
CA THR A 171 28.49 19.79 16.10
C THR A 171 29.11 21.06 15.52
N ARG A 172 28.86 21.32 14.23
CA ARG A 172 29.11 22.62 13.58
C ARG A 172 27.85 23.50 13.73
N TYR A 173 27.87 24.43 14.69
CA TYR A 173 26.98 25.59 14.71
C TYR A 173 27.67 26.73 13.92
N ARG A 174 26.98 27.33 12.95
CA ARG A 174 27.40 28.57 12.27
C ARG A 174 26.17 29.50 12.18
N PRO A 175 26.16 30.62 12.92
CA PRO A 175 25.10 31.62 12.81
C PRO A 175 25.27 32.50 11.56
N TYR A 176 24.17 33.13 11.18
CA TYR A 176 23.91 33.95 10.00
C TYR A 176 24.89 35.12 9.79
N PHE A 177 25.26 35.33 8.53
CA PHE A 177 25.43 36.63 7.85
C PHE A 177 25.05 36.44 6.38
#